data_AF-A0A0F8VXS7-F1
#
_entry.id   AF-A0A0F8VXS7-F1
#
_cell.length_a   1.000
_cell.length_b   1.000
_cell.length_c   1.000
_cell.angle_alpha   90.00
_cell.angle_beta   90.00
_cell.angle_gamma   90.00
#
_symmetry.space_group_name_H-M   'P 1'
#
loop_
_entity.id
_entity.type
_entity.pdbx_description
1 polymer ?
#
loop_
_entity_poly.entity_id
_entity_poly.type
_entity_poly.pdbx_seq_one_letter_code
_entity_poly.pdbx_strand_id
1 'polypeptide(L)'
;NGTVSYHGLDEWSLSRFILHYAALCVAAGGVEAFCISSEMRGLTQIRGNANGFPAVAALRALAGEVRALLGPEAKISYAADWSEYFGYQQQDGSGDVYFHLDPLWADENIDFIGLDNYMPLADWREEQGHIDGEHWPAIYDVDYLQSNIEGGEGYDWYYHSPEARAAQIRTQITDGAHDEPWVYRYKDLRNWWQNHHHERIGGERQAASTDWLPMSKPIWFTEYGCAAIDKGANQPNKFLDPKSSESALPKYSTGRRDDLMQMQALRAIHDYWETPQNNPVSEVYGAPMVDTARSHVWAWDARPYPFFPANAELWADGENYARGHWITGRSTWRSLGH
;
A
#
# COMPACT_ATOMS: atom_id res chain seq x y z
N ASN A 1 11.30 -31.32 13.92
CA ASN A 1 11.65 -30.61 15.18
C ASN A 1 11.81 -29.10 14.99
N GLY A 2 11.54 -28.52 13.80
CA GLY A 2 11.46 -27.06 13.65
C GLY A 2 12.78 -26.31 13.85
N THR A 3 13.91 -27.02 13.85
CA THR A 3 15.21 -26.43 14.13
C THR A 3 15.75 -25.76 12.87
N VAL A 4 16.01 -24.45 12.96
CA VAL A 4 16.69 -23.66 11.93
C VAL A 4 18.13 -23.43 12.36
N SER A 5 19.09 -23.77 11.50
CA SER A 5 20.53 -23.51 11.72
C SER A 5 21.04 -22.51 10.70
N TYR A 6 21.87 -21.57 11.17
CA TYR A 6 22.51 -20.56 10.33
C TYR A 6 24.03 -20.76 10.34
N HIS A 7 24.64 -20.79 9.16
CA HIS A 7 26.06 -21.08 8.95
C HIS A 7 26.85 -19.89 8.36
N GLY A 8 26.24 -18.71 8.27
CA GLY A 8 26.90 -17.47 7.82
C GLY A 8 27.53 -16.68 8.97
N LEU A 9 27.87 -15.41 8.71
CA LEU A 9 28.48 -14.50 9.68
C LEU A 9 27.48 -14.06 10.75
N ASP A 10 27.93 -13.89 11.99
CA ASP A 10 27.09 -13.42 13.10
C ASP A 10 26.80 -11.91 12.99
N GLU A 11 25.96 -11.55 12.02
CA GLU A 11 25.65 -10.17 11.65
C GLU A 11 24.26 -9.76 12.13
N TRP A 12 24.08 -8.49 12.47
CA TRP A 12 22.77 -7.90 12.68
C TRP A 12 22.32 -7.24 11.37
N SER A 13 21.70 -8.01 10.48
CA SER A 13 21.28 -7.55 9.15
C SER A 13 19.84 -7.94 8.83
N LEU A 14 19.18 -7.14 8.00
CA LEU A 14 17.85 -7.45 7.47
C LEU A 14 17.86 -8.79 6.72
N SER A 15 18.86 -9.03 5.88
CA SER A 15 18.96 -10.29 5.13
C SER A 15 19.00 -11.51 6.05
N ARG A 16 19.81 -11.48 7.13
CA ARG A 16 19.85 -12.59 8.09
C ARG A 16 18.49 -12.81 8.76
N PHE A 17 17.83 -11.72 9.17
CA PHE A 17 16.51 -11.76 9.77
C PHE A 17 15.48 -12.42 8.84
N ILE A 18 15.44 -12.00 7.57
CA ILE A 18 14.50 -12.51 6.58
C ILE A 18 14.79 -13.96 6.20
N LEU A 19 16.07 -14.32 5.98
CA LEU A 19 16.46 -15.70 5.65
C LEU A 19 16.19 -16.66 6.81
N HIS A 20 16.30 -16.21 8.05
CA HIS A 20 15.90 -17.00 9.20
C HIS A 20 14.39 -17.34 9.16
N TYR A 21 13.53 -16.37 8.85
CA TYR A 21 12.10 -16.63 8.70
C TYR A 21 11.77 -17.51 7.50
N ALA A 22 12.45 -17.33 6.36
CA ALA A 22 12.30 -18.22 5.22
C ALA A 22 12.64 -19.68 5.60
N ALA A 23 13.73 -19.89 6.33
CA ALA A 23 14.09 -21.22 6.83
C ALA A 23 13.10 -21.76 7.87
N LEU A 24 12.51 -20.91 8.72
CA LEU A 24 11.43 -21.30 9.63
C LEU A 24 10.19 -21.77 8.85
N CYS A 25 9.82 -21.07 7.79
CA CYS A 25 8.73 -21.47 6.89
C CYS A 25 8.99 -22.87 6.30
N VAL A 26 10.21 -23.13 5.79
CA VAL A 26 10.60 -24.47 5.32
C VAL A 26 10.44 -25.51 6.44
N ALA A 27 10.96 -25.22 7.63
CA ALA A 27 10.91 -26.14 8.77
C ALA A 27 9.49 -26.41 9.28
N ALA A 28 8.55 -25.48 9.05
CA ALA A 28 7.14 -25.59 9.37
C ALA A 28 6.30 -26.33 8.31
N GLY A 29 6.91 -26.73 7.19
CA GLY A 29 6.23 -27.45 6.09
C GLY A 29 5.94 -26.59 4.85
N GLY A 30 6.50 -25.38 4.79
CA GLY A 30 6.33 -24.44 3.69
C GLY A 30 5.28 -23.37 3.95
N VAL A 31 5.22 -22.40 3.04
CA VAL A 31 4.23 -21.33 2.99
C VAL A 31 3.81 -21.11 1.55
N GLU A 32 2.61 -20.57 1.36
CA GLU A 32 2.12 -20.21 0.03
C GLU A 32 2.75 -18.93 -0.50
N ALA A 33 2.96 -17.93 0.36
CA ALA A 33 3.56 -16.65 -0.01
C ALA A 33 4.47 -16.11 1.11
N PHE A 34 5.45 -15.29 0.74
CA PHE A 34 6.45 -14.73 1.64
C PHE A 34 6.86 -13.32 1.20
N CYS A 35 6.79 -12.34 2.11
CA CYS A 35 7.25 -10.98 1.86
C CYS A 35 8.69 -10.80 2.35
N ILE A 36 9.59 -10.35 1.46
CA ILE A 36 11.00 -10.15 1.78
C ILE A 36 11.25 -8.88 2.61
N SER A 37 10.33 -7.91 2.56
CA SER A 37 10.30 -6.70 3.38
C SER A 37 8.99 -5.93 3.12
N SER A 38 8.71 -4.88 3.91
CA SER A 38 7.57 -3.96 3.77
C SER A 38 8.00 -2.50 4.01
N GLU A 39 7.42 -1.54 3.28
CA GLU A 39 7.47 -0.08 3.48
C GLU A 39 8.87 0.55 3.71
N MET A 40 9.91 0.01 3.08
CA MET A 40 11.29 0.47 3.21
C MET A 40 11.61 1.74 2.40
N ARG A 41 10.65 2.66 2.23
CA ARG A 41 10.75 3.88 1.40
C ARG A 41 12.06 4.65 1.59
N GLY A 42 12.42 4.88 2.84
CA GLY A 42 13.63 5.63 3.20
C GLY A 42 14.91 4.92 2.79
N LEU A 43 14.89 3.60 2.56
CA LEU A 43 16.01 2.82 2.04
C LEU A 43 15.94 2.67 0.53
N THR A 44 14.77 2.31 -0.02
CA THR A 44 14.56 2.04 -1.46
C THR A 44 14.86 3.27 -2.31
N GLN A 45 14.67 4.47 -1.78
CA GLN A 45 14.94 5.74 -2.45
C GLN A 45 16.38 6.28 -2.26
N ILE A 46 17.24 5.59 -1.48
CA ILE A 46 18.64 6.00 -1.33
C ILE A 46 19.34 5.87 -2.67
N ARG A 47 20.07 6.92 -3.05
CA ARG A 47 20.81 6.99 -4.31
C ARG A 47 22.26 6.56 -4.13
N GLY A 48 22.69 5.67 -5.01
CA GLY A 48 24.08 5.30 -5.21
C GLY A 48 24.72 6.04 -6.38
N ASN A 49 25.90 5.57 -6.77
CA ASN A 49 26.60 6.07 -7.95
C ASN A 49 25.78 5.81 -9.23
N ALA A 50 25.98 6.66 -10.25
CA ALA A 50 25.38 6.51 -11.58
C ALA A 50 23.85 6.33 -11.57
N ASN A 51 23.16 7.04 -10.67
CA ASN A 51 21.70 7.01 -10.51
C ASN A 51 21.10 5.66 -10.08
N GLY A 52 21.92 4.74 -9.53
CA GLY A 52 21.43 3.46 -9.02
C GLY A 52 20.76 3.52 -7.65
N PHE A 53 20.03 2.46 -7.30
CA PHE A 53 19.32 2.27 -6.02
C PHE A 53 19.85 1.03 -5.29
N PRO A 54 20.89 1.16 -4.43
CA PRO A 54 21.58 0.02 -3.81
C PRO A 54 20.68 -0.84 -2.92
N ALA A 55 19.71 -0.25 -2.22
CA ALA A 55 18.77 -1.02 -1.40
C ALA A 55 17.86 -1.91 -2.26
N VAL A 56 17.42 -1.43 -3.43
CA VAL A 56 16.63 -2.22 -4.38
C VAL A 56 17.47 -3.38 -4.92
N ALA A 57 18.74 -3.14 -5.26
CA ALA A 57 19.65 -4.21 -5.66
C ALA A 57 19.84 -5.27 -4.56
N ALA A 58 19.94 -4.84 -3.29
CA ALA A 58 20.05 -5.75 -2.15
C ALA A 58 18.76 -6.55 -1.89
N LEU A 59 17.58 -5.93 -2.02
CA LEU A 59 16.29 -6.61 -1.95
C LEU A 59 16.14 -7.66 -3.04
N ARG A 60 16.58 -7.34 -4.26
CA ARG A 60 16.56 -8.27 -5.40
C ARG A 60 17.48 -9.47 -5.16
N ALA A 61 18.68 -9.26 -4.64
CA ALA A 61 19.57 -10.34 -4.23
C ALA A 61 18.95 -11.21 -3.12
N LEU A 62 18.35 -10.58 -2.11
CA LEU A 62 17.64 -11.26 -1.02
C LEU A 62 16.47 -12.11 -1.55
N ALA A 63 15.72 -11.64 -2.55
CA ALA A 63 14.67 -12.44 -3.18
C ALA A 63 15.20 -13.74 -3.79
N GLY A 64 16.37 -13.70 -4.45
CA GLY A 64 17.04 -14.88 -4.97
C GLY A 64 17.49 -15.86 -3.87
N GLU A 65 18.03 -15.35 -2.75
CA GLU A 65 18.39 -16.20 -1.60
C GLU A 65 17.17 -16.83 -0.93
N VAL A 66 16.07 -16.07 -0.78
CA VAL A 66 14.80 -16.58 -0.27
C VAL A 66 14.21 -17.64 -1.21
N ARG A 67 14.26 -17.42 -2.53
CA ARG A 67 13.85 -18.41 -3.54
C ARG A 67 14.62 -19.71 -3.41
N ALA A 68 15.93 -19.64 -3.20
CA ALA A 68 16.77 -20.82 -3.02
C ALA A 68 16.37 -21.65 -1.78
N LEU A 69 15.83 -21.02 -0.73
CA LEU A 69 15.34 -21.69 0.47
C LEU A 69 13.92 -22.22 0.34
N LEU A 70 12.98 -21.39 -0.12
CA LEU A 70 11.55 -21.73 -0.17
C LEU A 70 11.18 -22.60 -1.37
N GLY A 71 12.02 -22.63 -2.40
CA GLY A 71 11.76 -23.35 -3.65
C GLY A 71 10.84 -22.58 -4.61
N PRO A 72 10.51 -23.19 -5.77
CA PRO A 72 9.79 -22.51 -6.84
C PRO A 72 8.30 -22.28 -6.56
N GLU A 73 7.70 -23.01 -5.62
CA GLU A 73 6.25 -22.98 -5.41
C GLU A 73 5.77 -21.81 -4.54
N ALA A 74 6.57 -21.38 -3.55
CA ALA A 74 6.19 -20.29 -2.66
C ALA A 74 6.26 -18.96 -3.41
N LYS A 75 5.21 -18.15 -3.34
CA LYS A 75 5.19 -16.82 -3.97
C LYS A 75 6.04 -15.84 -3.15
N ILE A 76 6.88 -15.04 -3.78
CA ILE A 76 7.77 -14.09 -3.12
C ILE A 76 7.45 -12.68 -3.62
N SER A 77 7.41 -11.72 -2.72
CA SER A 77 7.30 -10.31 -3.09
C SER A 77 7.90 -9.37 -2.04
N TYR A 78 7.87 -8.07 -2.35
CA TYR A 78 8.08 -6.94 -1.46
C TYR A 78 6.74 -6.20 -1.30
N ALA A 79 6.39 -5.78 -0.09
CA ALA A 79 5.18 -5.00 0.18
C ALA A 79 5.52 -3.50 0.17
N ALA A 80 5.29 -2.85 -0.96
CA ALA A 80 5.59 -1.43 -1.09
C ALA A 80 4.54 -0.56 -0.41
N ASP A 81 4.96 0.55 0.19
CA ASP A 81 4.03 1.60 0.61
C ASP A 81 3.27 2.17 -0.61
N TRP A 82 2.00 2.53 -0.43
CA TRP A 82 1.15 3.14 -1.47
C TRP A 82 1.77 4.38 -2.15
N SER A 83 2.71 5.05 -1.50
CA SER A 83 3.38 6.24 -2.03
C SER A 83 4.84 6.01 -2.47
N GLU A 84 5.28 4.76 -2.66
CA GLU A 84 6.57 4.44 -3.29
C GLU A 84 6.48 3.57 -4.55
N TYR A 85 5.47 2.68 -4.68
CA TYR A 85 5.45 1.64 -5.72
C TYR A 85 5.56 2.19 -7.16
N PHE A 86 4.93 3.35 -7.40
CA PHE A 86 4.73 3.93 -8.73
C PHE A 86 5.94 4.68 -9.28
N GLY A 87 6.93 4.96 -8.44
CA GLY A 87 8.12 5.72 -8.82
C GLY A 87 8.59 6.66 -7.73
N TYR A 88 9.78 7.21 -7.94
CA TYR A 88 10.43 8.17 -7.07
C TYR A 88 10.58 9.50 -7.81
N GLN A 89 9.82 10.51 -7.37
CA GLN A 89 9.90 11.88 -7.88
C GLN A 89 10.77 12.71 -6.94
N GLN A 90 11.85 13.29 -7.47
CA GLN A 90 12.73 14.12 -6.66
C GLN A 90 12.08 15.49 -6.35
N GLN A 91 12.22 15.93 -5.10
CA GLN A 91 11.72 17.22 -4.65
C GLN A 91 12.77 18.34 -4.67
N ASP A 92 13.96 18.08 -5.23
CA ASP A 92 15.07 19.04 -5.32
C ASP A 92 15.00 19.96 -6.55
N GLY A 93 13.95 19.80 -7.37
CA GLY A 93 13.74 20.58 -8.59
C GLY A 93 14.48 20.05 -9.82
N SER A 94 15.13 18.89 -9.74
CA SER A 94 15.73 18.23 -10.92
C SER A 94 14.70 17.89 -12.00
N GLY A 95 13.45 17.64 -11.60
CA GLY A 95 12.43 17.09 -12.49
C GLY A 95 12.61 15.60 -12.77
N ASP A 96 13.48 14.93 -12.01
CA ASP A 96 13.72 13.52 -12.21
C ASP A 96 12.55 12.66 -11.69
N VAL A 97 12.18 11.64 -12.47
CA VAL A 97 11.24 10.58 -12.12
C VAL A 97 11.88 9.24 -12.43
N TYR A 98 12.08 8.43 -11.39
CA TYR A 98 12.67 7.10 -11.51
C TYR A 98 11.66 6.02 -11.15
N PHE A 99 11.54 5.00 -11.99
CA PHE A 99 10.84 3.77 -11.62
C PHE A 99 11.80 2.85 -10.85
N HIS A 100 12.26 3.35 -9.71
CA HIS A 100 13.36 2.78 -8.93
C HIS A 100 13.14 1.33 -8.47
N LEU A 101 11.89 0.88 -8.34
CA LEU A 101 11.53 -0.48 -7.95
C LEU A 101 11.37 -1.44 -9.14
N ASP A 102 11.35 -0.95 -10.39
CA ASP A 102 11.18 -1.81 -11.57
C ASP A 102 12.20 -2.94 -11.68
N PRO A 103 13.50 -2.75 -11.34
CA PRO A 103 14.44 -3.87 -11.34
C PRO A 103 14.06 -5.00 -10.36
N LEU A 104 13.40 -4.67 -9.25
CA LEU A 104 12.87 -5.66 -8.31
C LEU A 104 11.58 -6.26 -8.84
N TRP A 105 10.64 -5.42 -9.31
CA TRP A 105 9.37 -5.87 -9.86
C TRP A 105 9.50 -6.71 -11.11
N ALA A 106 10.52 -6.50 -11.94
CA ALA A 106 10.80 -7.30 -13.12
C ALA A 106 11.53 -8.61 -12.80
N ASP A 107 12.16 -8.74 -11.62
CA ASP A 107 12.96 -9.91 -11.26
C ASP A 107 12.13 -11.19 -11.22
N GLU A 108 12.62 -12.27 -11.82
CA GLU A 108 11.91 -13.56 -11.91
C GLU A 108 11.61 -14.20 -10.55
N ASN A 109 12.33 -13.81 -9.50
CA ASN A 109 12.08 -14.30 -8.15
C ASN A 109 10.86 -13.63 -7.50
N ILE A 110 10.39 -12.50 -8.01
CA ILE A 110 9.20 -11.78 -7.51
C ILE A 110 7.96 -12.23 -8.30
N ASP A 111 6.93 -12.71 -7.62
CA ASP A 111 5.75 -13.31 -8.26
C ASP A 111 4.56 -12.35 -8.42
N PHE A 112 4.51 -11.30 -7.60
CA PHE A 112 3.43 -10.32 -7.57
C PHE A 112 3.94 -8.96 -7.08
N ILE A 113 3.19 -7.89 -7.32
CA ILE A 113 3.46 -6.56 -6.77
C ILE A 113 2.71 -6.42 -5.45
N GLY A 114 3.41 -6.47 -4.33
CA GLY A 114 2.82 -6.25 -3.00
C GLY A 114 2.65 -4.77 -2.74
N LEU A 115 1.46 -4.36 -2.26
CA LEU A 115 1.13 -2.97 -2.00
C LEU A 115 0.35 -2.81 -0.71
N ASP A 116 0.82 -1.92 0.15
CA ASP A 116 0.13 -1.49 1.36
C ASP A 116 -0.77 -0.30 0.97
N ASN A 117 -1.97 -0.63 0.48
CA ASN A 117 -2.91 0.28 -0.18
C ASN A 117 -3.70 1.13 0.82
N TYR A 118 -3.08 2.24 1.23
CA TYR A 118 -3.68 3.24 2.10
C TYR A 118 -3.91 4.60 1.41
N MET A 119 -4.20 4.56 0.11
CA MET A 119 -4.46 5.76 -0.69
C MET A 119 -5.73 6.48 -0.20
N PRO A 120 -5.75 7.83 -0.14
CA PRO A 120 -6.94 8.59 0.27
C PRO A 120 -8.17 8.27 -0.57
N LEU A 121 -9.30 8.01 0.10
CA LEU A 121 -10.61 7.75 -0.50
C LEU A 121 -11.57 8.94 -0.34
N ALA A 122 -11.13 10.02 0.29
CA ALA A 122 -11.95 11.21 0.54
C ALA A 122 -11.10 12.46 0.80
N ASP A 123 -11.69 13.63 0.63
CA ASP A 123 -11.20 14.94 1.08
C ASP A 123 -12.32 15.68 1.84
N TRP A 124 -13.05 14.91 2.66
CA TRP A 124 -14.26 15.38 3.35
C TRP A 124 -13.95 16.33 4.51
N ARG A 125 -14.83 17.30 4.76
CA ARG A 125 -14.65 18.34 5.79
C ARG A 125 -15.92 18.52 6.61
N GLU A 126 -15.78 19.17 7.77
CA GLU A 126 -16.94 19.52 8.61
C GLU A 126 -17.64 20.81 8.13
N GLU A 127 -16.90 21.70 7.46
CA GLU A 127 -17.42 23.02 7.08
C GLU A 127 -18.50 22.92 6.01
N GLN A 128 -19.63 23.59 6.24
CA GLN A 128 -20.71 23.62 5.27
C GLN A 128 -20.22 24.26 3.95
N GLY A 129 -20.54 23.62 2.83
CA GLY A 129 -20.12 24.09 1.50
C GLY A 129 -18.69 23.73 1.11
N HIS A 130 -18.07 22.75 1.78
CA HIS A 130 -16.86 22.12 1.24
C HIS A 130 -17.18 21.45 -0.11
N ILE A 131 -16.22 21.46 -1.05
CA ILE A 131 -16.44 21.10 -2.45
C ILE A 131 -17.11 19.72 -2.61
N ASP A 132 -16.64 18.69 -1.89
CA ASP A 132 -17.18 17.33 -1.99
C ASP A 132 -18.63 17.24 -1.50
N GLY A 133 -19.00 18.05 -0.50
CA GLY A 133 -20.33 18.08 0.12
C GLY A 133 -21.36 18.81 -0.74
N GLU A 134 -20.93 19.50 -1.79
CA GLU A 134 -21.83 20.03 -2.82
C GLU A 134 -22.38 18.93 -3.74
N HIS A 135 -21.65 17.83 -3.88
CA HIS A 135 -21.99 16.73 -4.79
C HIS A 135 -22.46 15.46 -4.09
N TRP A 136 -22.01 15.25 -2.85
CA TRP A 136 -22.25 14.03 -2.10
C TRP A 136 -22.94 14.33 -0.76
N PRO A 137 -23.90 13.50 -0.32
CA PRO A 137 -24.67 13.76 0.88
C PRO A 137 -23.91 13.45 2.17
N ALA A 138 -22.92 12.56 2.12
CA ALA A 138 -22.13 12.14 3.27
C ALA A 138 -20.81 11.50 2.87
N ILE A 139 -19.81 11.56 3.76
CA ILE A 139 -18.55 10.82 3.65
C ILE A 139 -18.73 9.29 3.57
N TYR A 140 -19.84 8.77 4.08
CA TYR A 140 -20.16 7.34 4.11
C TYR A 140 -20.75 6.80 2.80
N ASP A 141 -20.99 7.67 1.82
CA ASP A 141 -21.53 7.29 0.53
C ASP A 141 -20.51 6.41 -0.22
N VAL A 142 -20.92 5.20 -0.59
CA VAL A 142 -20.01 4.22 -1.21
C VAL A 142 -19.60 4.68 -2.60
N ASP A 143 -20.50 5.31 -3.35
CA ASP A 143 -20.20 5.82 -4.69
C ASP A 143 -19.23 7.01 -4.61
N TYR A 144 -19.34 7.85 -3.57
CA TYR A 144 -18.33 8.88 -3.27
C TYR A 144 -16.95 8.27 -3.04
N LEU A 145 -16.85 7.30 -2.14
CA LEU A 145 -15.58 6.64 -1.80
C LEU A 145 -14.99 5.92 -3.02
N GLN A 146 -15.81 5.24 -3.82
CA GLN A 146 -15.40 4.58 -5.06
C GLN A 146 -14.92 5.56 -6.13
N SER A 147 -15.58 6.70 -6.27
CA SER A 147 -15.15 7.76 -7.20
C SER A 147 -13.76 8.31 -6.85
N ASN A 148 -13.31 8.10 -5.62
CA ASN A 148 -11.98 8.43 -5.14
C ASN A 148 -11.04 7.20 -5.12
N ILE A 149 -11.26 6.10 -5.84
CA ILE A 149 -10.25 5.03 -5.95
C ILE A 149 -9.29 5.35 -7.10
N GLU A 150 -9.82 5.56 -8.31
CA GLU A 150 -9.09 6.10 -9.46
C GLU A 150 -9.56 7.54 -9.77
N GLY A 151 -9.56 8.39 -8.74
CA GLY A 151 -10.00 9.78 -8.82
C GLY A 151 -9.61 10.60 -7.58
N GLY A 152 -9.85 11.91 -7.59
CA GLY A 152 -9.60 12.79 -6.44
C GLY A 152 -8.12 13.09 -6.16
N GLU A 153 -7.76 13.29 -4.88
CA GLU A 153 -6.39 13.60 -4.45
C GLU A 153 -5.43 12.47 -4.82
N GLY A 154 -4.40 12.76 -5.62
CA GLY A 154 -3.41 11.78 -6.07
C GLY A 154 -3.72 11.10 -7.39
N TYR A 155 -4.86 11.42 -8.01
CA TYR A 155 -5.22 10.98 -9.35
C TYR A 155 -5.54 12.19 -10.24
N ASP A 156 -6.61 12.91 -9.93
CA ASP A 156 -7.03 14.08 -10.71
C ASP A 156 -6.22 15.32 -10.34
N TRP A 157 -5.96 15.49 -9.05
CA TRP A 157 -5.38 16.71 -8.50
C TRP A 157 -4.54 16.45 -7.25
N TYR A 158 -3.76 17.45 -6.85
CA TYR A 158 -3.03 17.52 -5.59
C TYR A 158 -3.14 18.92 -4.98
N TYR A 159 -2.71 19.06 -3.73
CA TYR A 159 -2.57 20.36 -3.08
C TYR A 159 -1.10 20.77 -3.04
N HIS A 160 -0.76 21.86 -3.73
CA HIS A 160 0.62 22.35 -3.83
C HIS A 160 1.14 23.03 -2.55
N SER A 161 0.26 23.37 -1.61
CA SER A 161 0.62 23.94 -0.32
C SER A 161 -0.45 23.68 0.75
N PRO A 162 -0.13 23.87 2.05
CA PRO A 162 -1.11 23.82 3.13
C PRO A 162 -2.24 24.85 2.97
N GLU A 163 -1.95 26.05 2.45
CA GLU A 163 -2.95 27.10 2.20
C GLU A 163 -3.90 26.70 1.08
N ALA A 164 -3.37 26.12 0.00
CA ALA A 164 -4.18 25.56 -1.08
C ALA A 164 -5.10 24.45 -0.56
N ARG A 165 -4.56 23.58 0.30
CA ARG A 165 -5.36 22.56 0.99
C ARG A 165 -6.46 23.17 1.86
N ALA A 166 -6.14 24.17 2.67
CA ALA A 166 -7.12 24.84 3.53
C ALA A 166 -8.27 25.46 2.71
N ALA A 167 -7.95 26.07 1.56
CA ALA A 167 -8.91 26.71 0.67
C ALA A 167 -9.54 25.79 -0.40
N GLN A 168 -9.23 24.48 -0.37
CA GLN A 168 -9.61 23.52 -1.42
C GLN A 168 -9.21 23.92 -2.86
N ILE A 169 -8.08 24.61 -3.02
CA ILE A 169 -7.49 24.93 -4.32
C ILE A 169 -6.79 23.69 -4.87
N ARG A 170 -7.51 22.93 -5.69
CA ARG A 170 -7.05 21.67 -6.31
C ARG A 170 -6.24 21.94 -7.56
N THR A 171 -4.98 21.52 -7.58
CA THR A 171 -4.09 21.63 -8.75
C THR A 171 -4.13 20.33 -9.54
N GLN A 172 -4.44 20.41 -10.84
CA GLN A 172 -4.50 19.24 -11.70
C GLN A 172 -3.14 18.53 -11.80
N ILE A 173 -3.16 17.20 -11.79
CA ILE A 173 -2.00 16.38 -12.12
C ILE A 173 -1.93 16.22 -13.64
N THR A 174 -0.86 16.72 -14.25
CA THR A 174 -0.57 16.64 -15.69
C THR A 174 0.90 16.35 -15.91
N ASP A 175 1.22 15.70 -17.03
CA ASP A 175 2.59 15.52 -17.51
C ASP A 175 2.95 16.49 -18.66
N GLY A 176 2.02 17.38 -19.03
CA GLY A 176 2.24 18.38 -20.07
C GLY A 176 2.56 17.75 -21.42
N ALA A 177 3.84 17.71 -21.78
CA ALA A 177 4.30 17.43 -23.15
C ALA A 177 4.06 15.99 -23.62
N HIS A 178 4.04 15.00 -22.72
CA HIS A 178 3.90 13.59 -23.12
C HIS A 178 2.53 12.98 -22.80
N ASP A 179 1.63 13.72 -22.15
CA ASP A 179 0.28 13.27 -21.80
C ASP A 179 0.24 11.92 -21.05
N GLU A 180 1.26 11.70 -20.20
CA GLU A 180 1.38 10.52 -19.33
C GLU A 180 1.21 10.91 -17.84
N PRO A 181 0.08 11.52 -17.41
CA PRO A 181 -0.06 12.01 -16.04
C PRO A 181 0.05 10.89 -14.99
N TRP A 182 -0.19 9.64 -15.38
CA TRP A 182 -0.11 8.46 -14.52
C TRP A 182 1.27 8.28 -13.84
N VAL A 183 2.36 8.80 -14.43
CA VAL A 183 3.70 8.75 -13.80
C VAL A 183 3.80 9.56 -12.51
N TYR A 184 2.84 10.46 -12.25
CA TYR A 184 2.74 11.28 -11.04
C TYR A 184 1.54 10.92 -10.17
N ARG A 185 0.72 9.94 -10.58
CA ARG A 185 -0.50 9.56 -9.87
C ARG A 185 -0.25 8.30 -9.06
N TYR A 186 -0.07 8.46 -7.75
CA TYR A 186 0.08 7.31 -6.87
C TYR A 186 -1.18 6.43 -6.76
N LYS A 187 -2.31 6.83 -7.36
CA LYS A 187 -3.55 6.03 -7.40
C LYS A 187 -3.79 5.33 -8.72
N ASP A 188 -2.98 5.63 -9.74
CA ASP A 188 -3.22 5.17 -11.10
C ASP A 188 -2.58 3.80 -11.33
N LEU A 189 -3.08 2.81 -10.56
CA LEU A 189 -2.62 1.43 -10.62
C LEU A 189 -2.76 0.85 -12.03
N ARG A 190 -3.87 1.15 -12.71
CA ARG A 190 -4.13 0.63 -14.06
C ARG A 190 -3.12 1.12 -15.07
N ASN A 191 -2.89 2.43 -15.16
CA ASN A 191 -1.94 2.95 -16.14
C ASN A 191 -0.51 2.61 -15.79
N TRP A 192 -0.14 2.58 -14.50
CA TRP A 192 1.18 2.06 -14.10
C TRP A 192 1.36 0.61 -14.56
N TRP A 193 0.39 -0.26 -14.27
CA TRP A 193 0.50 -1.68 -14.57
C TRP A 193 0.51 -2.02 -16.07
N GLN A 194 -0.25 -1.29 -16.89
CA GLN A 194 -0.46 -1.62 -18.31
C GLN A 194 0.48 -0.90 -19.30
N ASN A 195 1.33 0.03 -18.84
CA ASN A 195 2.20 0.82 -19.73
C ASN A 195 3.68 0.48 -19.53
N HIS A 196 4.46 0.74 -20.59
CA HIS A 196 5.92 0.72 -20.46
C HIS A 196 6.37 1.92 -19.62
N HIS A 197 7.32 1.67 -18.73
CA HIS A 197 7.87 2.69 -17.86
C HIS A 197 9.07 3.34 -18.50
N HIS A 198 9.06 4.67 -18.58
CA HIS A 198 10.15 5.47 -19.11
C HIS A 198 10.55 6.51 -18.09
N GLU A 199 11.78 6.41 -17.58
CA GLU A 199 12.30 7.39 -16.63
C GLU A 199 12.25 8.81 -17.20
N ARG A 200 12.23 9.79 -16.31
CA ARG A 200 12.41 11.20 -16.64
C ARG A 200 13.68 11.68 -16.00
N ILE A 201 14.62 12.16 -16.80
CA ILE A 201 15.90 12.67 -16.32
C ILE A 201 15.97 14.14 -16.72
N GLY A 202 16.05 15.03 -15.73
CA GLY A 202 15.93 16.47 -15.96
C GLY A 202 14.54 16.89 -16.46
N GLY A 203 13.49 16.09 -16.18
CA GLY A 203 12.16 16.24 -16.76
C GLY A 203 11.99 15.63 -18.16
N GLU A 204 13.06 15.17 -18.81
CA GLU A 204 13.01 14.59 -20.16
C GLU A 204 12.70 13.10 -20.12
N ARG A 205 11.61 12.68 -20.78
CA ARG A 205 11.21 11.28 -20.92
C ARG A 205 12.25 10.51 -21.74
N GLN A 206 12.82 9.45 -21.15
CA GLN A 206 13.84 8.63 -21.82
C GLN A 206 13.23 7.77 -22.93
N ALA A 207 14.00 7.55 -23.99
CA ALA A 207 13.57 6.75 -25.14
C ALA A 207 13.48 5.25 -24.81
N ALA A 208 14.42 4.74 -24.02
CA ALA A 208 14.38 3.36 -23.53
C ALA A 208 13.37 3.25 -22.38
N SER A 209 12.65 2.12 -22.34
CA SER A 209 11.88 1.74 -21.16
C SER A 209 12.79 1.07 -20.12
N THR A 210 12.32 0.97 -18.89
CA THR A 210 12.91 0.11 -17.86
C THR A 210 12.67 -1.38 -18.17
N ASP A 211 13.13 -2.24 -17.26
CA ASP A 211 12.89 -3.70 -17.31
C ASP A 211 11.43 -4.09 -17.03
N TRP A 212 10.57 -3.16 -16.61
CA TRP A 212 9.16 -3.45 -16.39
C TRP A 212 8.47 -3.85 -17.70
N LEU A 213 7.82 -5.02 -17.65
CA LEU A 213 6.97 -5.51 -18.73
C LEU A 213 5.51 -5.25 -18.34
N PRO A 214 4.75 -4.53 -19.19
CA PRO A 214 3.33 -4.30 -18.95
C PRO A 214 2.57 -5.59 -18.64
N MET A 215 1.69 -5.52 -17.64
CA MET A 215 0.75 -6.57 -17.31
C MET A 215 1.40 -7.89 -16.88
N SER A 216 2.69 -7.88 -16.56
CA SER A 216 3.49 -9.11 -16.35
C SER A 216 3.20 -9.83 -15.04
N LYS A 217 2.77 -9.10 -14.00
CA LYS A 217 2.54 -9.64 -12.64
C LYS A 217 1.28 -9.05 -12.01
N PRO A 218 0.50 -9.82 -11.23
CA PRO A 218 -0.65 -9.29 -10.53
C PRO A 218 -0.24 -8.39 -9.36
N ILE A 219 -1.15 -7.53 -8.93
CA ILE A 219 -1.05 -6.68 -7.74
C ILE A 219 -1.81 -7.36 -6.60
N TRP A 220 -1.16 -7.48 -5.45
CA TRP A 220 -1.78 -7.92 -4.20
C TRP A 220 -1.79 -6.74 -3.23
N PHE A 221 -2.95 -6.46 -2.64
CA PHE A 221 -3.00 -5.54 -1.51
C PHE A 221 -2.54 -6.31 -0.27
N THR A 222 -1.25 -6.22 0.04
CA THR A 222 -0.63 -6.86 1.21
C THR A 222 -1.14 -6.25 2.51
N GLU A 223 -1.56 -4.99 2.45
CA GLU A 223 -2.41 -4.34 3.43
C GLU A 223 -3.43 -3.43 2.73
N TYR A 224 -4.62 -3.29 3.31
CA TYR A 224 -5.54 -2.20 2.99
C TYR A 224 -6.56 -2.00 4.12
N GLY A 225 -7.25 -0.87 4.07
CA GLY A 225 -8.32 -0.51 4.99
C GLY A 225 -8.11 0.87 5.58
N CYS A 226 -8.90 1.23 6.59
CA CYS A 226 -8.68 2.45 7.37
C CYS A 226 -9.01 2.21 8.85
N ALA A 227 -8.47 3.08 9.70
CA ALA A 227 -8.81 3.10 11.12
C ALA A 227 -10.30 3.40 11.35
N ALA A 228 -10.90 2.80 12.38
CA ALA A 228 -12.27 3.12 12.82
C ALA A 228 -12.32 4.46 13.56
N ILE A 229 -12.05 5.53 12.84
CA ILE A 229 -11.96 6.89 13.32
C ILE A 229 -12.69 7.81 12.34
N ASP A 230 -13.26 8.89 12.85
CA ASP A 230 -13.92 9.92 12.06
C ASP A 230 -13.03 10.33 10.89
N LYS A 231 -13.57 10.32 9.67
CA LYS A 231 -12.83 10.61 8.42
C LYS A 231 -11.58 9.76 8.19
N GLY A 232 -11.55 8.51 8.66
CA GLY A 232 -10.49 7.55 8.36
C GLY A 232 -10.17 7.44 6.86
N ALA A 233 -11.19 7.54 5.99
CA ALA A 233 -11.05 7.54 4.54
C ALA A 233 -10.21 8.71 3.98
N ASN A 234 -10.08 9.84 4.68
CA ASN A 234 -9.27 10.96 4.22
C ASN A 234 -7.77 10.65 4.22
N GLN A 235 -7.32 9.82 5.17
CA GLN A 235 -5.94 9.33 5.26
C GLN A 235 -5.92 7.93 5.86
N PRO A 236 -6.19 6.89 5.05
CA PRO A 236 -6.34 5.52 5.53
C PRO A 236 -5.12 4.95 6.26
N ASN A 237 -3.92 5.48 5.99
CA ASN A 237 -2.68 5.08 6.66
C ASN A 237 -2.56 5.57 8.10
N LYS A 238 -3.36 6.57 8.51
CA LYS A 238 -3.26 7.18 9.84
C LYS A 238 -4.06 6.42 10.90
N PHE A 239 -3.43 6.23 12.04
CA PHE A 239 -4.03 5.64 13.24
C PHE A 239 -3.44 6.29 14.49
N LEU A 240 -4.03 6.03 15.65
CA LEU A 240 -3.51 6.51 16.93
C LEU A 240 -2.79 5.37 17.64
N ASP A 241 -1.47 5.45 17.69
CA ASP A 241 -0.62 4.56 18.48
C ASP A 241 0.59 5.35 18.98
N PRO A 242 0.73 5.60 20.30
CA PRO A 242 1.88 6.33 20.86
C PRO A 242 3.26 5.80 20.46
N LYS A 243 3.35 4.56 19.94
CA LYS A 243 4.59 3.92 19.51
C LYS A 243 4.85 3.99 18.00
N SER A 244 3.90 4.51 17.21
CA SER A 244 4.00 4.58 15.76
C SER A 244 4.42 5.96 15.27
N SER A 245 5.32 6.03 14.29
CA SER A 245 5.63 7.26 13.55
C SER A 245 4.44 7.77 12.73
N GLU A 246 3.49 6.89 12.40
CA GLU A 246 2.26 7.24 11.70
C GLU A 246 1.15 7.73 12.63
N SER A 247 1.43 7.92 13.93
CA SER A 247 0.44 8.32 14.93
C SER A 247 -0.05 9.76 14.74
N ALA A 248 -1.11 9.92 13.96
CA ALA A 248 -1.81 11.18 13.76
C ALA A 248 -3.30 10.94 13.50
N LEU A 249 -4.09 11.99 13.68
CA LEU A 249 -5.46 11.98 13.19
C LEU A 249 -5.46 12.10 11.66
N PRO A 250 -6.39 11.41 10.96
CA PRO A 250 -6.64 11.72 9.56
C PRO A 250 -7.00 13.19 9.38
N LYS A 251 -6.66 13.77 8.22
CA LYS A 251 -7.03 15.14 7.82
C LYS A 251 -8.48 15.44 8.20
N TYR A 252 -8.68 16.53 8.95
CA TYR A 252 -9.99 17.05 9.38
C TYR A 252 -10.81 16.14 10.31
N SER A 253 -10.22 15.05 10.78
CA SER A 253 -10.85 14.16 11.76
C SER A 253 -11.01 14.86 13.11
N THR A 254 -12.13 14.62 13.78
CA THR A 254 -12.36 14.96 15.19
C THR A 254 -11.73 13.94 16.15
N GLY A 255 -11.22 12.82 15.64
CA GLY A 255 -10.64 11.72 16.41
C GLY A 255 -11.65 10.83 17.14
N ARG A 256 -12.95 11.06 16.92
CA ARG A 256 -14.03 10.20 17.41
C ARG A 256 -13.91 8.80 16.78
N ARG A 257 -14.22 7.75 17.54
CA ARG A 257 -14.39 6.40 16.98
C ARG A 257 -15.51 6.36 15.94
N ASP A 258 -15.26 5.73 14.81
CA ASP A 258 -16.23 5.60 13.72
C ASP A 258 -16.10 4.25 13.01
N ASP A 259 -16.88 3.28 13.45
CA ASP A 259 -16.88 1.93 12.87
C ASP A 259 -17.56 1.91 11.49
N LEU A 260 -18.52 2.82 11.23
CA LEU A 260 -19.21 2.89 9.94
C LEU A 260 -18.24 3.34 8.85
N MET A 261 -17.37 4.30 9.14
CA MET A 261 -16.33 4.75 8.22
C MET A 261 -15.41 3.61 7.77
N GLN A 262 -14.92 2.82 8.74
CA GLN A 262 -14.10 1.64 8.44
C GLN A 262 -14.84 0.65 7.53
N MET A 263 -16.10 0.33 7.84
CA MET A 263 -16.87 -0.60 7.03
C MET A 263 -17.15 -0.11 5.60
N GLN A 264 -17.48 1.18 5.43
CA GLN A 264 -17.77 1.73 4.10
C GLN A 264 -16.52 1.86 3.23
N ALA A 265 -15.37 2.21 3.82
CA ALA A 265 -14.10 2.22 3.08
C ALA A 265 -13.72 0.82 2.58
N LEU A 266 -13.85 -0.21 3.43
CA LEU A 266 -13.59 -1.60 3.04
C LEU A 266 -14.54 -2.08 1.92
N ARG A 267 -15.83 -1.76 2.02
CA ARG A 267 -16.81 -2.05 0.98
C ARG A 267 -16.48 -1.35 -0.33
N ALA A 268 -16.19 -0.06 -0.29
CA ALA A 268 -15.87 0.73 -1.47
C ALA A 268 -14.68 0.13 -2.23
N ILE A 269 -13.57 -0.18 -1.54
CA ILE A 269 -12.38 -0.80 -2.15
C ILE A 269 -12.73 -2.17 -2.74
N HIS A 270 -13.38 -3.05 -1.97
CA HIS A 270 -13.69 -4.40 -2.41
C HIS A 270 -14.60 -4.41 -3.64
N ASP A 271 -15.75 -3.73 -3.56
CA ASP A 271 -16.76 -3.70 -4.62
C ASP A 271 -16.21 -3.06 -5.91
N TYR A 272 -15.32 -2.07 -5.80
CA TYR A 272 -14.71 -1.41 -6.95
C TYR A 272 -13.80 -2.35 -7.74
N TRP A 273 -12.91 -3.10 -7.07
CA TRP A 273 -11.95 -3.99 -7.73
C TRP A 273 -12.54 -5.35 -8.13
N GLU A 274 -13.66 -5.76 -7.51
CA GLU A 274 -14.48 -6.90 -7.97
C GLU A 274 -15.26 -6.57 -9.26
N THR A 275 -15.49 -5.28 -9.55
CA THR A 275 -16.16 -4.85 -10.78
C THR A 275 -15.21 -5.05 -11.98
N PRO A 276 -15.51 -5.96 -12.93
CA PRO A 276 -14.55 -6.33 -13.98
C PRO A 276 -14.11 -5.17 -14.88
N GLN A 277 -14.94 -4.15 -15.04
CA GLN A 277 -14.62 -2.96 -15.84
C GLN A 277 -13.48 -2.13 -15.22
N ASN A 278 -13.29 -2.24 -13.91
CA ASN A 278 -12.25 -1.50 -13.19
C ASN A 278 -10.94 -2.30 -13.08
N ASN A 279 -11.00 -3.62 -13.24
CA ASN A 279 -9.90 -4.54 -12.98
C ASN A 279 -9.57 -5.35 -14.25
N PRO A 280 -8.78 -4.79 -15.19
CA PRO A 280 -8.51 -5.43 -16.48
C PRO A 280 -7.78 -6.77 -16.31
N VAL A 281 -7.99 -7.67 -17.26
CA VAL A 281 -7.36 -9.01 -17.27
C VAL A 281 -6.05 -8.96 -18.05
N SER A 282 -5.00 -9.55 -17.48
CA SER A 282 -3.72 -9.70 -18.16
C SER A 282 -3.79 -10.71 -19.30
N GLU A 283 -3.32 -10.34 -20.48
CA GLU A 283 -3.09 -11.30 -21.57
C GLU A 283 -1.89 -12.24 -21.29
N VAL A 284 -0.99 -11.87 -20.36
CA VAL A 284 0.22 -12.64 -20.03
C VAL A 284 -0.11 -13.84 -19.14
N TYR A 285 -0.92 -13.63 -18.09
CA TYR A 285 -1.25 -14.66 -17.10
C TYR A 285 -2.74 -15.00 -17.00
N GLY A 286 -3.61 -14.33 -17.77
CA GLY A 286 -5.02 -14.68 -17.91
C GLY A 286 -5.90 -14.40 -16.70
N ALA A 287 -5.48 -13.55 -15.77
CA ALA A 287 -6.27 -13.17 -14.58
C ALA A 287 -6.26 -11.65 -14.36
N PRO A 288 -7.13 -11.10 -13.48
CA PRO A 288 -7.22 -9.66 -13.23
C PRO A 288 -5.91 -9.02 -12.74
N MET A 289 -5.77 -7.71 -12.93
CA MET A 289 -4.66 -6.89 -12.46
C MET A 289 -4.52 -6.97 -10.94
N VAL A 290 -5.59 -6.66 -10.20
CA VAL A 290 -5.65 -6.78 -8.74
C VAL A 290 -6.25 -8.14 -8.40
N ASP A 291 -5.51 -8.95 -7.64
CA ASP A 291 -6.04 -10.20 -7.08
C ASP A 291 -6.80 -9.90 -5.78
N THR A 292 -8.12 -9.73 -5.89
CA THR A 292 -8.99 -9.39 -4.76
C THR A 292 -9.07 -10.50 -3.71
N ALA A 293 -8.85 -11.77 -4.11
CA ALA A 293 -8.75 -12.90 -3.19
C ALA A 293 -7.46 -12.86 -2.35
N ARG A 294 -6.49 -12.03 -2.76
CA ARG A 294 -5.19 -11.78 -2.10
C ARG A 294 -5.06 -10.34 -1.59
N SER A 295 -6.20 -9.75 -1.23
CA SER A 295 -6.25 -8.46 -0.55
C SER A 295 -6.45 -8.66 0.95
N HIS A 296 -5.49 -8.21 1.75
CA HIS A 296 -5.42 -8.49 3.18
C HIS A 296 -5.81 -7.27 4.00
N VAL A 297 -6.96 -7.35 4.69
CA VAL A 297 -7.44 -6.26 5.55
C VAL A 297 -6.55 -6.12 6.78
N TRP A 298 -6.00 -4.94 6.98
CA TRP A 298 -5.33 -4.59 8.23
C TRP A 298 -6.39 -4.08 9.24
N ALA A 299 -6.53 -4.62 10.46
CA ALA A 299 -5.86 -5.80 10.99
C ALA A 299 -6.82 -6.76 11.69
N TRP A 300 -6.62 -8.07 11.48
CA TRP A 300 -7.23 -9.10 12.31
C TRP A 300 -6.27 -9.51 13.43
N ASP A 301 -6.72 -9.45 14.67
CA ASP A 301 -5.93 -9.79 15.86
C ASP A 301 -6.23 -11.19 16.37
N ALA A 302 -5.18 -11.97 16.63
CA ALA A 302 -5.27 -13.33 17.14
C ALA A 302 -5.63 -13.41 18.63
N ARG A 303 -5.49 -12.32 19.39
CA ARG A 303 -5.91 -12.27 20.78
C ARG A 303 -7.44 -12.36 20.86
N PRO A 304 -7.99 -13.14 21.80
CA PRO A 304 -9.42 -13.40 21.83
C PRO A 304 -10.21 -12.14 22.21
N TYR A 305 -11.20 -11.79 21.41
CA TYR A 305 -12.19 -10.78 21.77
C TYR A 305 -13.27 -11.37 22.72
N PRO A 306 -13.73 -10.65 23.77
CA PRO A 306 -13.40 -9.26 24.11
C PRO A 306 -12.19 -9.11 25.05
N PHE A 307 -11.48 -10.19 25.39
CA PHE A 307 -10.34 -10.11 26.32
C PHE A 307 -9.29 -9.13 25.83
N PHE A 308 -8.90 -9.18 24.56
CA PHE A 308 -8.37 -7.99 23.90
C PHE A 308 -9.55 -7.24 23.25
N PRO A 309 -9.73 -5.93 23.53
CA PRO A 309 -8.83 -5.03 24.26
C PRO A 309 -9.10 -4.90 25.78
N ALA A 310 -10.05 -5.63 26.37
CA ALA A 310 -10.53 -5.35 27.74
C ALA A 310 -9.53 -5.62 28.88
N ASN A 311 -8.56 -6.52 28.70
CA ASN A 311 -7.58 -6.89 29.73
C ASN A 311 -6.35 -5.99 29.66
N ALA A 312 -6.50 -4.76 30.13
CA ALA A 312 -5.45 -3.75 30.15
C ALA A 312 -4.30 -4.07 31.13
N GLU A 313 -4.50 -4.98 32.09
CA GLU A 313 -3.43 -5.45 32.97
C GLU A 313 -2.42 -6.33 32.22
N LEU A 314 -2.89 -7.10 31.23
CA LEU A 314 -2.05 -7.99 30.44
C LEU A 314 -1.48 -7.32 29.18
N TRP A 315 -2.28 -6.49 28.50
CA TRP A 315 -1.90 -5.86 27.24
C TRP A 315 -1.94 -4.33 27.33
N ALA A 316 -0.79 -3.70 27.08
CA ALA A 316 -0.64 -2.25 27.18
C ALA A 316 -1.20 -1.46 25.98
N ASP A 317 -1.57 -2.14 24.89
CA ASP A 317 -2.01 -1.55 23.61
C ASP A 317 -3.53 -1.59 23.41
N GLY A 318 -4.31 -1.99 24.42
CA GLY A 318 -5.78 -2.09 24.32
C GLY A 318 -6.46 -0.76 23.97
N GLU A 319 -5.90 0.39 24.35
CA GLU A 319 -6.46 1.71 24.03
C GLU A 319 -6.43 2.02 22.52
N ASN A 320 -5.47 1.46 21.78
CA ASN A 320 -5.32 1.67 20.34
C ASN A 320 -6.48 1.02 19.57
N TYR A 321 -7.04 -0.08 20.09
CA TYR A 321 -8.12 -0.83 19.43
C TYR A 321 -9.28 0.09 19.04
N ALA A 322 -9.74 0.95 19.95
CA ALA A 322 -10.96 1.73 19.78
C ALA A 322 -10.96 2.64 18.54
N ARG A 323 -9.78 3.06 18.06
CA ARG A 323 -9.61 4.00 16.94
C ARG A 323 -8.51 3.58 15.96
N GLY A 324 -8.10 2.31 16.01
CA GLY A 324 -7.15 1.73 15.07
C GLY A 324 -7.84 0.87 14.02
N HIS A 325 -7.03 0.21 13.21
CA HIS A 325 -7.43 -0.62 12.07
C HIS A 325 -8.08 -1.95 12.43
N TRP A 326 -7.99 -2.39 13.68
CA TRP A 326 -8.54 -3.67 14.15
C TRP A 326 -9.99 -3.94 13.69
N ILE A 327 -10.22 -5.07 13.03
CA ILE A 327 -11.56 -5.53 12.62
C ILE A 327 -12.13 -6.62 13.54
N THR A 328 -11.29 -7.25 14.37
CA THR A 328 -11.69 -8.28 15.34
C THR A 328 -12.74 -7.70 16.28
N GLY A 329 -13.93 -8.31 16.39
CA GLY A 329 -15.00 -7.82 17.27
C GLY A 329 -15.85 -6.65 16.73
N ARG A 330 -15.52 -6.11 15.54
CA ARG A 330 -16.34 -5.13 14.82
C ARG A 330 -17.13 -5.75 13.68
N SER A 331 -16.43 -6.24 12.66
CA SER A 331 -17.01 -6.83 11.44
C SER A 331 -16.97 -8.35 11.43
N THR A 332 -16.20 -8.96 12.34
CA THR A 332 -15.91 -10.40 12.37
C THR A 332 -16.67 -11.17 13.45
N TRP A 333 -17.49 -10.51 14.28
CA TRP A 333 -18.27 -11.19 15.31
C TRP A 333 -19.63 -11.67 14.77
N ARG A 334 -19.91 -12.96 14.92
CA ARG A 334 -21.27 -13.50 14.87
C ARG A 334 -21.79 -13.66 16.29
N SER A 335 -23.03 -13.21 16.52
CA SER A 335 -23.78 -13.56 17.73
C SER A 335 -23.85 -15.09 17.87
N LEU A 336 -23.54 -15.61 19.07
CA LEU A 336 -23.82 -17.00 19.45
C LEU A 336 -25.31 -17.22 19.84
N GLY A 337 -26.15 -16.18 19.72
CA GLY A 337 -27.57 -16.26 20.00
C GLY A 337 -28.33 -16.92 18.85
N HIS A 338 -28.83 -18.13 19.10
CA HIS A 338 -30.01 -18.70 18.45
C HIS A 338 -31.29 -18.09 19.01
#